data_AF-A0A2N5KS81-F1
#
_entry.id   AF-A0A2N5KS81-F1
#
_cell.length_a   1.000
_cell.length_b   1.000
_cell.length_c   1.000
_cell.angle_alpha   90.00
_cell.angle_beta   90.00
_cell.angle_gamma   90.00
#
_symmetry.space_group_name_H-M   'P 1'
#
loop_
_entity.id
_entity.type
_entity.pdbx_description
1 polymer ?
#
loop_
_entity_poly.entity_id
_entity_poly.type
_entity_poly.pdbx_seq_one_letter_code
_entity_poly.pdbx_strand_id
1 'polypeptide(L)'
;MAQTKGTAPEHPSTREARGLALYRDHADEIRFERGVWLVPSLSEATTVYEVRLGTRGASCECRDHGFRHVDCLHIHAATVARAKTRECAGCSGRFRGRDLVEVAPDSLTFFEGDELCRPCVRAHGL
;
A
#
# COMPACT_ATOMS: atom_id res chain seq x y z
N MET A 1 -21.97 -2.94 -45.43
CA MET A 1 -20.68 -3.34 -44.84
C MET A 1 -20.51 -2.60 -43.52
N ALA A 2 -20.97 -3.17 -42.40
CA ALA A 2 -20.82 -2.56 -41.08
C ALA A 2 -19.45 -2.95 -40.50
N GLN A 3 -18.55 -1.99 -40.30
CA GLN A 3 -17.29 -2.21 -39.60
C GLN A 3 -17.50 -1.95 -38.10
N THR A 4 -17.54 -3.02 -37.33
CA THR A 4 -17.43 -2.98 -35.87
C THR A 4 -15.98 -2.65 -35.51
N LYS A 5 -15.75 -1.39 -35.13
CA LYS A 5 -14.49 -0.92 -34.56
C LYS A 5 -14.37 -1.52 -33.17
N GLY A 6 -13.58 -2.59 -33.03
CA GLY A 6 -13.28 -3.19 -31.74
C GLY A 6 -12.58 -2.16 -30.85
N THR A 7 -13.23 -1.75 -29.78
CA THR A 7 -12.66 -0.88 -28.75
C THR A 7 -11.58 -1.68 -28.03
N ALA A 8 -10.31 -1.35 -28.27
CA ALA A 8 -9.20 -1.90 -27.49
C ALA A 8 -9.42 -1.58 -26.00
N PRO A 9 -9.08 -2.49 -25.07
CA PRO A 9 -9.18 -2.19 -23.65
C PRO A 9 -8.33 -0.96 -23.34
N GLU A 10 -8.96 0.05 -22.74
CA GLU A 10 -8.37 1.33 -22.38
C GLU A 10 -7.25 1.06 -21.35
N HIS A 11 -6.02 0.88 -21.84
CA HIS A 11 -4.86 0.76 -20.97
C HIS A 11 -4.74 2.09 -20.21
N PRO A 12 -4.70 2.09 -18.86
CA PRO A 12 -4.48 3.31 -18.11
C PRO A 12 -3.19 3.96 -18.60
N SER A 13 -3.32 5.13 -19.23
CA SER A 13 -2.24 5.73 -20.03
C SER A 13 -1.20 6.45 -19.17
N THR A 14 -1.54 6.80 -17.94
CA THR A 14 -0.65 7.50 -17.01
C THR A 14 -0.10 6.57 -15.92
N ARG A 15 1.07 6.92 -15.36
CA ARG A 15 1.67 6.19 -14.22
C ARG A 15 0.76 6.18 -13.00
N GLU A 16 0.09 7.30 -12.76
CA GLU A 16 -0.88 7.44 -11.69
C GLU A 16 -2.06 6.48 -11.88
N ALA A 17 -2.69 6.46 -13.07
CA ALA A 17 -3.80 5.55 -13.36
C ALA A 17 -3.37 4.08 -13.25
N ARG A 18 -2.15 3.75 -13.70
CA ARG A 18 -1.56 2.41 -13.53
C ARG A 18 -1.28 2.07 -12.07
N GLY A 19 -0.81 3.03 -11.27
CA GLY A 19 -0.59 2.83 -9.83
C GLY A 19 -1.89 2.62 -9.07
N LEU A 20 -2.95 3.34 -9.46
CA LEU A 20 -4.28 3.14 -8.91
C LEU A 20 -4.86 1.77 -9.31
N ALA A 21 -4.67 1.34 -10.57
CA ALA A 21 -5.05 0.00 -11.01
C ALA A 21 -4.29 -1.09 -10.22
N LEU A 22 -2.96 -0.97 -10.12
CA LEU A 22 -2.15 -1.88 -9.33
C LEU A 22 -2.66 -1.99 -7.88
N TYR A 23 -2.99 -0.86 -7.27
CA TYR A 23 -3.55 -0.87 -5.93
C TYR A 23 -4.93 -1.53 -5.86
N ARG A 24 -5.82 -1.28 -6.83
CA ARG A 24 -7.16 -1.89 -6.85
C ARG A 24 -7.08 -3.41 -6.95
N ASP A 25 -6.19 -3.90 -7.80
CA ASP A 25 -6.12 -5.32 -8.13
C ASP A 25 -5.27 -6.12 -7.11
N HIS A 26 -4.25 -5.49 -6.53
CA HIS A 26 -3.26 -6.14 -5.65
C HIS A 26 -3.17 -5.49 -4.26
N ALA A 27 -4.26 -4.88 -3.78
CA ALA A 27 -4.32 -4.13 -2.53
C ALA A 27 -3.91 -4.94 -1.28
N ASP A 28 -4.14 -6.25 -1.30
CA ASP A 28 -3.84 -7.18 -0.21
C ASP A 28 -2.39 -7.72 -0.27
N GLU A 29 -1.72 -7.57 -1.42
CA GLU A 29 -0.33 -7.96 -1.61
C GLU A 29 0.65 -6.82 -1.30
N ILE A 30 0.17 -5.57 -1.29
CA ILE A 30 0.96 -4.40 -0.88
C ILE A 30 1.10 -4.38 0.64
N ARG A 31 2.34 -4.50 1.12
CA ARG A 31 2.65 -4.62 2.56
C ARG A 31 3.54 -3.48 3.03
N PHE A 32 3.48 -3.19 4.32
CA PHE A 32 4.39 -2.27 4.97
C PHE A 32 5.23 -3.01 5.99
N GLU A 33 6.55 -3.04 5.79
CA GLU A 33 7.49 -3.77 6.61
C GLU A 33 8.73 -2.92 6.86
N ARG A 34 9.19 -2.83 8.12
CA ARG A 34 10.44 -2.14 8.49
C ARG A 34 10.61 -0.72 7.90
N GLY A 35 9.51 0.03 7.79
CA GLY A 35 9.53 1.40 7.26
C GLY A 35 9.46 1.53 5.74
N VAL A 36 9.35 0.42 5.01
CA VAL A 36 9.24 0.40 3.54
C VAL A 36 7.93 -0.23 3.09
N TRP A 37 7.44 0.22 1.94
CA TRP A 37 6.32 -0.39 1.25
C TRP A 37 6.85 -1.43 0.26
N LEU A 38 6.36 -2.65 0.39
CA LEU A 38 6.61 -3.73 -0.54
C LEU A 38 5.45 -3.77 -1.53
N VAL A 39 5.74 -3.48 -2.80
CA VAL A 39 4.73 -3.34 -3.85
C VAL A 39 5.00 -4.38 -4.95
N PRO A 40 4.03 -5.24 -5.30
CA PRO A 40 4.23 -6.23 -6.36
C PRO A 40 4.40 -5.56 -7.72
N SER A 41 5.14 -6.21 -8.60
CA SER A 41 5.24 -5.84 -10.01
C SER A 41 3.94 -6.19 -10.74
N LEU A 42 3.50 -5.30 -11.63
CA LEU A 42 2.34 -5.56 -12.50
C LEU A 42 2.66 -6.59 -13.60
N SER A 43 3.94 -6.72 -14.00
CA SER A 43 4.35 -7.55 -15.14
C SER A 43 5.07 -8.83 -14.75
N GLU A 44 5.58 -8.91 -13.52
CA GLU A 44 6.42 -10.02 -13.05
C GLU A 44 5.87 -10.52 -11.70
N ALA A 45 5.12 -11.62 -11.71
CA ALA A 45 4.38 -12.09 -10.54
C ALA A 45 5.25 -12.35 -9.27
N THR A 46 6.54 -12.61 -9.43
CA THR A 46 7.46 -12.90 -8.32
C THR A 46 8.27 -11.69 -7.87
N THR A 47 8.21 -10.58 -8.60
CA THR A 47 9.02 -9.40 -8.33
C THR A 47 8.26 -8.44 -7.43
N VAL A 48 8.91 -8.02 -6.34
CA VAL A 48 8.42 -7.02 -5.40
C VAL A 48 9.43 -5.87 -5.36
N TYR A 49 8.94 -4.64 -5.37
CA TYR A 49 9.77 -3.44 -5.28
C TYR A 49 9.63 -2.78 -3.92
N GLU A 50 10.76 -2.38 -3.33
CA GLU A 50 10.77 -1.49 -2.18
C GLU A 50 10.43 -0.06 -2.61
N VAL A 51 9.49 0.54 -1.89
CA VAL A 51 9.07 1.93 -2.04
C VAL A 51 9.20 2.63 -0.70
N ARG A 52 9.95 3.73 -0.67
CA ARG A 52 10.09 4.59 0.50
C ARG A 52 9.32 5.87 0.25
N LEU A 53 8.38 6.18 1.15
CA LEU A 53 7.59 7.40 1.11
C LEU A 53 8.08 8.34 2.23
N GLY A 54 9.01 9.24 1.90
CA GLY A 54 9.58 10.19 2.84
C GLY A 54 9.04 11.62 2.65
N THR A 55 9.27 12.48 3.63
CA THR A 55 8.95 13.92 3.55
C THR A 55 9.83 14.67 2.55
N ARG A 56 11.01 14.14 2.24
CA ARG A 56 11.97 14.70 1.27
C ARG A 56 11.78 14.15 -0.16
N GLY A 57 10.76 13.34 -0.37
CA GLY A 57 10.48 12.68 -1.65
C GLY A 57 10.25 11.19 -1.49
N ALA A 58 9.68 10.60 -2.54
CA ALA A 58 9.49 9.16 -2.66
C ALA A 58 10.62 8.53 -3.49
N SER A 59 10.98 7.29 -3.17
CA SER A 59 11.95 6.51 -3.94
C SER A 59 11.45 5.10 -4.16
N CYS A 60 11.76 4.53 -5.33
CA CYS A 60 11.45 3.14 -5.67
C CYS A 60 12.63 2.48 -6.37
N GLU A 61 12.86 1.20 -6.08
CA GLU A 61 13.94 0.42 -6.70
C GLU A 61 13.63 -0.03 -8.14
N CYS A 62 12.44 0.27 -8.65
CA CYS A 62 12.08 -0.11 -10.01
C CYS A 62 12.87 0.69 -11.05
N ARG A 63 13.10 0.05 -12.19
CA ARG A 63 13.84 0.60 -13.32
C ARG A 63 13.26 1.93 -13.84
N ASP A 64 11.93 2.09 -13.87
CA ASP A 64 11.29 3.33 -14.36
C ASP A 64 11.64 4.54 -13.47
N HIS A 65 11.65 4.37 -12.14
CA HIS A 65 12.09 5.42 -11.22
C HIS A 65 13.61 5.65 -11.32
N GLY A 66 14.41 4.58 -11.41
CA GLY A 66 15.86 4.69 -11.55
C GLY A 66 16.32 5.45 -12.79
N PHE A 67 15.58 5.36 -13.92
CA PHE A 67 15.93 6.09 -15.14
C PHE A 67 15.36 7.51 -15.21
N ARG A 68 14.15 7.72 -14.67
CA ARG A 68 13.43 8.99 -14.88
C ARG A 68 13.44 9.90 -13.66
N HIS A 69 13.70 9.36 -12.48
CA HIS A 69 13.63 10.05 -11.19
C HIS A 69 12.28 10.76 -10.95
N VAL A 70 11.20 10.20 -11.50
CA VAL A 70 9.81 10.63 -11.27
C VAL A 70 9.02 9.54 -10.56
N ASP A 71 7.86 9.90 -10.04
CA ASP A 71 6.96 8.96 -9.39
C ASP A 71 6.51 7.87 -10.37
N CYS A 72 6.95 6.64 -10.10
CA CYS A 72 6.55 5.47 -10.85
C CYS A 72 5.18 4.97 -10.36
N LEU A 73 4.59 4.02 -11.08
CA LEU A 73 3.31 3.43 -10.68
C LEU A 73 3.35 2.81 -9.27
N HIS A 74 4.50 2.28 -8.82
CA HIS A 74 4.63 1.70 -7.47
C HIS A 74 4.60 2.77 -6.39
N ILE A 75 5.17 3.96 -6.64
CA ILE A 75 5.08 5.10 -5.72
C ILE A 75 3.64 5.55 -5.58
N HIS A 76 2.89 5.65 -6.69
CA HIS A 76 1.47 5.95 -6.64
C HIS A 76 0.68 4.88 -5.87
N ALA A 77 0.90 3.59 -6.16
CA ALA A 77 0.22 2.50 -5.46
C ALA A 77 0.51 2.49 -3.94
N ALA A 78 1.78 2.67 -3.55
CA ALA A 78 2.19 2.79 -2.15
C ALA A 78 1.57 4.02 -1.47
N THR A 79 1.46 5.14 -2.19
CA THR A 79 0.84 6.37 -1.67
C THR A 79 -0.64 6.15 -1.36
N VAL A 80 -1.37 5.49 -2.25
CA VAL A 80 -2.77 5.11 -2.01
C VAL A 80 -2.86 4.13 -0.84
N ALA A 81 -1.96 3.13 -0.76
CA ALA A 81 -1.92 2.18 0.34
C ALA A 81 -1.68 2.88 1.68
N ARG A 82 -0.75 3.84 1.75
CA ARG A 82 -0.49 4.65 2.94
C ARG A 82 -1.72 5.43 3.39
N ALA A 83 -2.43 6.06 2.45
CA ALA A 83 -3.63 6.83 2.73
C ALA A 83 -4.82 5.97 3.19
N LYS A 84 -4.88 4.71 2.77
CA LYS A 84 -5.98 3.77 3.05
C LYS A 84 -5.70 2.79 4.18
N THR A 85 -4.54 2.92 4.83
CA THR A 85 -4.14 2.12 5.98
C THR A 85 -3.89 3.02 7.17
N ARG A 86 -3.96 2.43 8.36
CA ARG A 86 -3.67 3.09 9.64
C ARG A 86 -2.58 2.29 10.36
N GLU A 87 -1.90 2.94 11.29
CA GLU A 87 -0.78 2.36 12.02
C GLU A 87 -1.27 1.60 13.25
N CYS A 88 -0.69 0.43 13.51
CA CYS A 88 -0.90 -0.29 14.76
C CYS A 88 -0.02 0.33 15.85
N ALA A 89 -0.62 0.76 16.96
CA ALA A 89 0.11 1.34 18.09
C ALA A 89 1.13 0.37 18.72
N GLY A 90 0.89 -0.94 18.63
CA GLY A 90 1.76 -1.96 19.23
C GLY A 90 2.98 -2.35 18.40
N CYS A 91 2.86 -2.42 17.07
CA CYS A 91 3.95 -2.90 16.20
C CYS A 91 4.40 -1.91 15.13
N SER A 92 3.77 -0.74 15.03
CA SER A 92 4.00 0.27 13.99
C SER A 92 3.81 -0.23 12.55
N GLY A 93 3.26 -1.43 12.39
CA GLY A 93 2.82 -1.97 11.10
C GLY A 93 1.60 -1.21 10.60
N ARG A 94 1.35 -1.26 9.28
CA ARG A 94 0.19 -0.61 8.69
C ARG A 94 -0.84 -1.62 8.21
N PHE A 95 -2.09 -1.39 8.58
CA PHE A 95 -3.20 -2.31 8.34
C PHE A 95 -4.43 -1.57 7.82
N ARG A 96 -5.36 -2.29 7.21
CA ARG A 96 -6.67 -1.71 6.87
C ARG A 96 -7.41 -1.39 8.14
N GLY A 97 -8.23 -0.34 8.11
CA GLY A 97 -9.01 0.05 9.29
C GLY A 97 -9.89 -1.08 9.84
N ARG A 98 -10.49 -1.90 8.98
CA ARG A 98 -11.29 -3.08 9.36
C ARG A 98 -10.50 -4.20 10.06
N ASP A 99 -9.17 -4.18 9.93
CA ASP A 99 -8.26 -5.17 10.50
C ASP A 99 -7.61 -4.68 11.80
N LEU A 100 -7.93 -3.45 12.19
CA LEU A 100 -7.56 -2.84 13.47
C LEU A 100 -8.73 -2.88 14.44
N VAL A 101 -8.40 -3.03 15.72
CA VAL A 101 -9.31 -3.02 16.84
C VAL A 101 -8.96 -1.83 17.71
N GLU A 102 -9.96 -1.02 18.02
CA GLU A 102 -9.80 0.10 18.94
C GLU A 102 -9.67 -0.40 20.38
N VAL A 103 -8.72 0.15 21.12
CA VAL A 103 -8.45 -0.23 22.49
C VAL A 103 -9.46 0.41 23.44
N ALA A 104 -10.03 -0.42 24.32
CA ALA A 104 -10.91 -0.01 25.39
C ALA A 104 -10.17 0.75 26.51
N PRO A 105 -10.87 1.61 27.29
CA PRO A 105 -10.25 2.50 28.27
C PRO A 105 -9.58 1.79 29.46
N ASP A 106 -9.82 0.49 29.64
CA ASP A 106 -9.28 -0.33 30.74
C ASP A 106 -7.90 -0.94 30.45
N SER A 107 -7.32 -0.67 29.27
CA SER A 107 -5.97 -1.12 28.94
C SER A 107 -4.90 -0.41 29.76
N LEU A 108 -3.99 -1.18 30.36
CA LEU A 108 -2.83 -0.66 31.09
C LEU A 108 -1.62 -0.35 30.20
N THR A 109 -1.64 -0.82 28.94
CA THR A 109 -0.47 -0.73 28.02
C THR A 109 -0.68 0.29 26.90
N PHE A 110 -1.93 0.53 26.52
CA PHE A 110 -2.30 1.39 25.40
C PHE A 110 -3.38 2.37 25.86
N PHE A 111 -3.50 3.50 25.15
CA PHE A 111 -4.49 4.51 25.47
C PHE A 111 -5.84 4.20 24.80
N GLU A 112 -6.92 4.73 25.36
CA GLU A 112 -8.23 4.71 24.72
C GLU A 112 -8.14 5.37 23.33
N GLY A 113 -8.72 4.71 22.33
CA GLY A 113 -8.68 5.17 20.94
C GLY A 113 -7.43 4.75 20.16
N ASP A 114 -6.43 4.13 20.80
CA ASP A 114 -5.34 3.47 20.08
C ASP A 114 -5.90 2.32 19.23
N GLU A 115 -5.31 2.11 18.05
CA GLU A 115 -5.71 1.04 17.14
C GLU A 115 -4.64 -0.05 17.10
N LEU A 116 -5.05 -1.30 17.35
CA LEU A 116 -4.16 -2.45 17.36
C LEU A 116 -4.55 -3.49 16.32
N CYS A 117 -3.55 -4.09 15.67
CA CYS A 117 -3.78 -5.24 14.81
C CYS A 117 -4.13 -6.47 15.66
N ARG A 118 -4.91 -7.41 15.09
CA ARG A 118 -5.35 -8.64 15.79
C ARG A 118 -4.22 -9.45 16.44
N PRO A 119 -3.01 -9.56 15.86
CA PRO A 119 -1.88 -10.17 16.55
C PRO A 119 -1.48 -9.43 17.83
N CYS A 120 -1.39 -8.10 17.82
CA CYS A 120 -1.06 -7.31 19.01
C CYS A 120 -2.14 -7.40 20.08
N VAL A 121 -3.42 -7.30 19.69
CA VAL A 121 -4.56 -7.51 20.60
C VAL A 121 -4.39 -8.82 21.38
N ARG A 122 -4.18 -9.94 20.68
CA ARG A 122 -3.97 -11.25 21.31
C ARG A 122 -2.70 -11.33 22.16
N ALA A 123 -1.61 -10.71 21.72
CA ALA A 123 -0.34 -10.72 22.44
C ALA A 123 -0.41 -9.93 23.76
N HIS A 124 -1.27 -8.91 23.81
CA HIS A 124 -1.45 -8.03 24.98
C HIS A 124 -2.69 -8.36 25.82
N GLY A 125 -3.46 -9.40 25.46
CA GLY A 125 -4.60 -9.87 26.25
C GLY A 125 -5.82 -8.95 26.18
N LEU A 126 -6.00 -8.26 25.05
CA LEU A 126 -7.15 -7.38 24.77
C LEU A 126 -8.21 -8.09 23.91
#